data_AF-A0A2P5C641-F1
#
_entry.id   AF-A0A2P5C641-F1
#
_cell.length_a   1.000
_cell.length_b   1.000
_cell.length_c   1.000
_cell.angle_alpha   90.00
_cell.angle_beta   90.00
_cell.angle_gamma   90.00
#
_symmetry.space_group_name_H-M   'P 1'
#
loop_
_entity.id
_entity.type
_entity.pdbx_description
1 polymer ?
#
loop_
_entity_poly.entity_id
_entity_poly.type
_entity_poly.pdbx_seq_one_letter_code
_entity_poly.pdbx_strand_id
1 'polypeptide(L)'
;MIKGYPCHHLYAIRQGPEENLRSYLNCFTSELAKVNNPPEVGVLTLMMAGVQPETKFWEKLLERECRTFEDFYRRVGRHLRVESSRENLYKMKKEGEKDTAKDATMTNNNNNKKSNKRNNEQSTEKQPK
;
A
#
# COMPACT_ATOMS: atom_id res chain seq x y z
N MET A 1 24.24 -29.24 -24.38
CA MET A 1 22.77 -29.32 -24.44
C MET A 1 22.20 -28.80 -23.12
N ILE A 2 21.54 -27.64 -23.11
CA ILE A 2 20.79 -27.20 -21.94
C ILE A 2 19.49 -28.00 -21.94
N LYS A 3 19.28 -28.88 -20.96
CA LYS A 3 17.99 -29.57 -20.79
C LYS A 3 16.96 -28.52 -20.36
N GLY A 4 16.13 -28.09 -21.30
CA GLY A 4 14.98 -27.24 -20.97
C GLY A 4 13.98 -28.01 -20.13
N TYR A 5 13.42 -27.37 -19.10
CA TYR A 5 12.37 -27.99 -18.29
C TYR A 5 11.06 -28.04 -19.09
N PRO A 6 10.24 -29.09 -18.91
CA PRO A 6 8.93 -29.15 -19.53
C PRO A 6 7.98 -28.11 -18.91
N CYS A 7 7.11 -27.53 -19.75
CA CYS A 7 6.14 -26.48 -19.39
C CYS A 7 5.27 -26.81 -18.15
N HIS A 8 4.96 -28.09 -17.90
CA HIS A 8 4.14 -28.49 -16.76
C HIS A 8 4.77 -28.17 -15.39
N HIS A 9 6.09 -27.96 -15.32
CA HIS A 9 6.75 -27.54 -14.09
C HIS A 9 6.21 -26.20 -13.57
N LEU A 10 5.85 -25.29 -14.48
CA LEU A 10 5.33 -23.96 -14.11
C LEU A 10 3.97 -24.03 -13.42
N TYR A 11 3.19 -25.11 -13.62
CA TYR A 11 1.90 -25.30 -12.96
C TYR A 11 2.01 -25.47 -11.44
N ALA A 12 3.15 -25.99 -10.97
CA ALA A 12 3.40 -26.17 -9.54
C ALA A 12 3.74 -24.87 -8.81
N ILE A 13 4.06 -23.80 -9.55
CA ILE A 13 4.47 -22.52 -8.97
C ILE A 13 3.23 -21.74 -8.58
N ARG A 14 2.99 -21.66 -7.27
CA ARG A 14 1.86 -20.93 -6.69
C ARG A 14 2.37 -19.94 -5.67
N GLN A 15 1.71 -18.79 -5.61
CA GLN A 15 1.95 -17.77 -4.59
C GLN A 15 1.65 -18.38 -3.21
N GLY A 16 2.64 -18.37 -2.34
CA GLY A 16 2.49 -18.81 -0.95
C GLY A 16 1.55 -17.91 -0.14
N PRO A 17 1.00 -18.39 0.99
CA PRO A 17 0.01 -17.63 1.78
C PRO A 17 0.57 -16.33 2.39
N GLU A 18 1.88 -16.29 2.64
CA GLU A 18 2.60 -15.13 3.17
C GLU A 18 3.48 -14.46 2.10
N GLU A 19 3.48 -15.00 0.88
CA GLU A 19 4.30 -14.50 -0.21
C GLU A 19 3.62 -13.29 -0.87
N ASN A 20 4.31 -12.17 -0.95
CA ASN A 20 3.80 -11.02 -1.69
C ASN A 20 3.86 -11.25 -3.21
N LEU A 21 3.02 -10.52 -3.96
CA LEU A 21 2.89 -10.67 -5.41
C LEU A 21 4.23 -10.50 -6.16
N ARG A 22 5.10 -9.59 -5.70
CA ARG A 22 6.40 -9.34 -6.35
C ARG A 22 7.34 -10.53 -6.20
N SER A 23 7.41 -11.13 -5.01
CA SER A 23 8.21 -12.33 -4.75
C SER A 23 7.74 -13.50 -5.62
N TYR A 24 6.41 -13.72 -5.67
CA TYR A 24 5.83 -14.76 -6.52
C TYR A 24 6.20 -14.57 -8.00
N LEU A 25 6.02 -13.36 -8.53
CA LEU A 25 6.33 -13.08 -9.94
C LEU A 25 7.82 -13.27 -10.25
N ASN A 26 8.71 -12.89 -9.34
CA ASN A 26 10.15 -13.13 -9.50
C ASN A 26 10.48 -14.63 -9.51
N CYS A 27 9.85 -15.42 -8.64
CA CYS A 27 9.99 -16.87 -8.61
C CYS A 27 9.52 -17.50 -9.92
N PHE A 28 8.31 -17.14 -10.36
CA PHE A 28 7.72 -17.66 -11.59
C PHE A 28 8.57 -17.31 -12.83
N THR A 29 9.03 -16.07 -12.97
CA THR A 29 9.86 -15.66 -14.13
C THR A 29 11.23 -16.34 -14.12
N SER A 30 11.80 -16.59 -12.94
CA SER A 30 13.07 -17.31 -12.81
C SER A 30 12.96 -18.77 -13.26
N GLU A 31 11.84 -19.44 -12.95
CA GLU A 31 11.57 -20.80 -13.45
C GLU A 31 11.20 -20.81 -14.93
N LEU A 32 10.42 -19.83 -15.39
CA LEU A 32 10.06 -19.66 -16.80
C LEU A 32 11.30 -19.54 -17.69
N ALA A 33 12.35 -18.84 -17.23
CA ALA A 33 13.61 -18.70 -17.96
C ALA A 33 14.33 -20.03 -18.23
N LYS A 34 13.98 -21.10 -17.51
CA LYS A 34 14.53 -22.45 -17.70
C LYS A 34 13.71 -23.30 -18.67
N VAL A 35 12.56 -22.82 -19.13
CA VAL A 35 11.65 -23.49 -20.06
C VAL A 35 11.95 -23.01 -21.48
N ASN A 36 12.11 -23.93 -22.42
CA ASN A 36 12.43 -23.59 -23.80
C ASN A 36 11.15 -23.29 -24.61
N ASN A 37 11.07 -22.10 -25.20
CA ASN A 37 9.99 -21.63 -26.09
C ASN A 37 8.56 -21.98 -25.62
N PRO A 38 8.15 -21.62 -24.39
CA PRO A 38 6.80 -21.89 -23.93
C PRO A 38 5.76 -21.03 -24.66
N PRO A 39 4.55 -21.55 -24.90
CA PRO A 39 3.48 -20.77 -25.54
C PRO A 39 3.03 -19.62 -24.64
N GLU A 40 3.07 -18.39 -25.16
CA GLU A 40 2.81 -17.15 -24.42
C GLU A 40 1.48 -17.19 -23.64
N VAL A 41 0.39 -17.59 -24.31
CA VAL A 41 -0.95 -17.71 -23.71
C VAL A 41 -0.97 -18.72 -22.56
N GLY A 42 -0.23 -19.83 -22.70
CA GLY A 42 -0.11 -20.84 -21.66
C GLY A 42 0.64 -20.30 -20.44
N VAL A 43 1.73 -19.58 -20.65
CA VAL A 43 2.50 -18.94 -19.57
C VAL A 43 1.64 -17.92 -18.83
N LEU A 44 0.91 -17.06 -19.54
CA LEU A 44 0.02 -16.08 -18.93
C LEU A 44 -1.06 -16.78 -18.08
N THR A 45 -1.67 -17.83 -18.61
CA THR A 45 -2.68 -18.62 -17.90
C THR A 45 -2.13 -19.21 -16.60
N LEU A 46 -0.94 -19.81 -16.66
CA LEU A 46 -0.28 -20.40 -15.48
C LEU A 46 0.12 -19.34 -14.45
N MET A 47 0.61 -18.19 -14.91
CA MET A 47 0.98 -17.07 -14.04
C MET A 47 -0.25 -16.48 -13.33
N MET A 48 -1.40 -16.37 -14.01
CA MET A 48 -2.65 -15.93 -13.37
C MET A 48 -3.20 -17.00 -12.42
N ALA A 49 -3.13 -18.27 -12.80
CA ALA A 49 -3.60 -19.39 -11.99
C ALA A 49 -2.78 -19.62 -10.72
N GLY A 50 -1.51 -19.22 -10.72
CA GLY A 50 -0.65 -19.30 -9.55
C GLY A 50 -0.80 -18.13 -8.57
N VAL A 51 -1.53 -17.07 -8.91
CA VAL A 51 -1.84 -15.98 -7.98
C VAL A 51 -2.71 -16.49 -6.84
N GLN A 52 -2.40 -16.06 -5.61
CA GLN A 52 -3.12 -16.47 -4.40
C GLN A 52 -4.61 -16.07 -4.51
N PRO A 53 -5.54 -17.04 -4.33
CA PRO A 53 -6.98 -16.76 -4.29
C PRO A 53 -7.36 -15.76 -3.20
N GLU A 54 -8.52 -15.12 -3.37
CA GLU A 54 -9.11 -14.20 -2.38
C GLU A 54 -8.28 -12.94 -2.08
N THR A 55 -7.16 -12.74 -2.78
CA THR A 55 -6.43 -11.47 -2.75
C THR A 55 -7.12 -10.42 -3.61
N LYS A 56 -6.92 -9.14 -3.26
CA LYS A 56 -7.42 -8.02 -4.06
C LYS A 56 -6.84 -7.96 -5.46
N PHE A 57 -5.69 -8.60 -5.70
CA PHE A 57 -5.17 -8.73 -7.05
C PHE A 57 -5.91 -9.81 -7.84
N TRP A 58 -6.13 -10.98 -7.22
CA TRP A 58 -6.89 -12.08 -7.82
C TRP A 58 -8.32 -11.69 -8.19
N GLU A 59 -9.04 -10.99 -7.31
CA GLU A 59 -10.37 -10.45 -7.60
C GLU A 59 -10.37 -9.59 -8.88
N LYS A 60 -9.35 -8.72 -9.05
CA LYS A 60 -9.19 -7.86 -10.23
C LYS A 60 -8.82 -8.61 -11.50
N LEU A 61 -8.21 -9.78 -11.39
CA LEU A 61 -7.97 -10.65 -12.55
C LEU A 61 -9.28 -11.27 -13.04
N LEU A 62 -10.21 -11.58 -12.13
CA LEU A 62 -11.51 -12.15 -12.46
C LEU A 62 -12.53 -11.11 -12.95
N GLU A 63 -12.50 -9.90 -12.40
CA GLU A 63 -13.46 -8.83 -12.73
C GLU A 63 -13.48 -8.47 -14.22
N ARG A 64 -12.31 -8.54 -14.86
CA ARG A 64 -12.16 -8.30 -16.29
C ARG A 64 -11.16 -9.28 -16.87
N GLU A 65 -11.53 -9.92 -17.97
CA GLU A 65 -10.63 -10.82 -18.68
C GLU A 65 -9.27 -10.18 -18.98
N CYS A 66 -8.20 -10.93 -18.72
CA CYS A 66 -6.81 -10.53 -18.93
C CYS A 66 -6.19 -11.43 -19.99
N ARG A 67 -6.07 -10.93 -21.23
CA ARG A 67 -5.67 -11.74 -22.40
C ARG A 67 -4.20 -11.57 -22.81
N THR A 68 -3.51 -10.55 -22.32
CA THR A 68 -2.14 -10.22 -22.74
C THR A 68 -1.22 -9.97 -21.55
N PHE A 69 0.07 -10.22 -21.73
CA PHE A 69 1.08 -9.87 -20.72
C PHE A 69 1.12 -8.38 -20.42
N GLU A 70 0.91 -7.53 -21.43
CA GLU A 70 0.86 -6.08 -21.25
C GLU A 70 -0.26 -5.69 -20.27
N ASP A 71 -1.47 -6.22 -20.46
CA ASP A 71 -2.59 -5.95 -19.54
C ASP A 71 -2.30 -6.49 -18.15
N PHE A 72 -1.76 -7.71 -18.06
CA PHE A 72 -1.38 -8.33 -16.81
C PHE A 72 -0.38 -7.47 -16.01
N TYR A 73 0.77 -7.13 -16.61
CA TYR A 73 1.79 -6.34 -15.93
C TYR A 73 1.34 -4.90 -15.65
N ARG A 74 0.47 -4.32 -16.47
CA ARG A 74 -0.18 -3.05 -16.17
C ARG A 74 -1.04 -3.13 -14.91
N ARG A 75 -1.79 -4.23 -14.71
CA ARG A 75 -2.57 -4.47 -13.49
C ARG A 75 -1.68 -4.73 -12.28
N VAL A 76 -0.64 -5.56 -12.43
CA VAL A 76 0.38 -5.79 -11.38
C VAL A 76 0.97 -4.46 -10.92
N GLY A 77 1.44 -3.63 -11.85
CA GLY A 77 2.06 -2.34 -11.53
C GLY A 77 1.11 -1.40 -10.78
N ARG A 78 -0.18 -1.39 -11.14
CA ARG A 78 -1.20 -0.65 -10.38
C ARG A 78 -1.39 -1.20 -8.97
N HIS A 79 -1.45 -2.53 -8.84
CA HIS A 79 -1.63 -3.18 -7.54
C HIS A 79 -0.46 -2.87 -6.59
N LEU A 80 0.78 -3.06 -7.04
CA LEU A 80 1.98 -2.81 -6.24
C LEU A 80 2.10 -1.35 -5.79
N ARG A 81 1.71 -0.39 -6.64
CA ARG A 81 1.66 1.03 -6.25
C ARG A 81 0.66 1.28 -5.12
N VAL A 82 -0.55 0.70 -5.22
CA VAL A 82 -1.57 0.83 -4.17
C VAL A 82 -1.11 0.21 -2.86
N GLU A 83 -0.50 -0.98 -2.91
CA GLU A 83 0.04 -1.64 -1.71
C GLU A 83 1.13 -0.80 -1.04
N SER A 84 2.08 -0.27 -1.84
CA SER A 84 3.14 0.59 -1.33
C SER A 84 2.60 1.89 -0.71
N SER A 85 1.63 2.55 -1.35
CA SER A 85 0.98 3.74 -0.78
C SER A 85 0.28 3.43 0.55
N ARG A 86 -0.37 2.27 0.65
CA ARG A 86 -1.04 1.83 1.88
C ARG A 86 -0.03 1.59 3.01
N GLU A 87 1.09 0.94 2.70
CA GLU A 87 2.16 0.70 3.68
C GLU A 87 2.76 2.02 4.20
N ASN A 88 3.01 2.98 3.30
CA ASN A 88 3.52 4.31 3.68
C ASN A 88 2.53 5.07 4.57
N LEU A 89 1.23 5.00 4.27
CA LEU A 89 0.19 5.61 5.11
C LEU A 89 0.16 5.02 6.52
N TYR A 90 0.34 3.70 6.66
CA TYR A 90 0.42 3.05 7.97
C TYR A 90 1.67 3.48 8.76
N LYS A 91 2.82 3.65 8.09
CA LYS A 91 4.06 4.13 8.72
C LYS A 91 3.89 5.56 9.26
N MET A 92 3.33 6.47 8.45
CA MET A 92 3.08 7.86 8.86
C MET A 92 2.15 7.97 10.07
N LYS A 93 1.10 7.13 10.14
CA LYS A 93 0.19 7.13 11.30
C LYS A 93 0.88 6.66 12.59
N LYS A 94 1.78 5.68 12.52
CA LYS A 94 2.51 5.17 13.70
C LYS A 94 3.59 6.13 14.20
N GLU A 95 4.16 6.95 13.32
CA GLU A 95 5.16 7.96 13.68
C GLU A 95 4.49 9.21 14.28
N GLY A 96 3.36 9.67 13.72
CA GLY A 96 2.62 10.82 14.26
C GLY A 96 2.01 10.62 15.66
N GLU A 97 1.81 9.37 16.10
CA GLU A 97 1.26 9.06 17.42
C GLU A 97 2.32 9.04 18.54
N LYS A 98 3.62 9.05 18.18
CA LYS A 98 4.72 9.07 19.16
C LYS A 98 5.11 10.47 19.65
N ASP A 99 4.72 11.52 18.95
CA ASP A 99 5.13 12.90 19.26
C ASP A 99 4.13 13.69 20.12
N THR A 100 2.93 13.15 20.41
CA THR A 100 1.90 13.86 21.18
C THR A 100 1.87 13.54 22.69
N ALA A 101 2.81 12.75 23.22
CA ALA A 101 2.80 12.30 24.61
C ALA A 101 3.77 13.06 25.56
N LYS A 102 4.24 14.26 25.19
CA LYS A 102 5.24 15.00 26.01
C LYS A 102 4.91 16.45 26.38
N ASP A 103 3.68 16.93 26.18
CA ASP A 103 3.36 18.34 26.52
C ASP A 103 2.07 18.52 27.32
N ALA A 104 1.79 17.59 28.25
CA ALA A 104 0.69 17.68 29.20
C ALA A 104 1.18 17.65 30.65
N THR A 105 2.22 18.43 30.97
CA THR A 105 2.57 18.71 32.39
C THR A 105 3.04 20.14 32.55
N MET A 106 2.11 21.10 32.48
CA MET A 106 2.28 22.35 33.23
C MET A 106 1.10 22.54 34.18
N THR A 107 1.28 21.93 35.36
CA THR A 107 0.68 22.32 36.62
C THR A 107 0.81 23.84 36.82
N ASN A 108 -0.29 24.55 37.06
CA ASN A 108 -0.20 25.78 37.84
C ASN A 108 -1.43 25.92 38.73
N ASN A 109 -1.22 25.65 40.01
CA ASN A 109 -2.19 25.76 41.07
C ASN A 109 -2.11 27.14 41.73
N ASN A 110 -3.30 27.65 42.04
CA ASN A 110 -3.66 28.43 43.23
C ASN A 110 -3.50 29.96 43.29
N ASN A 111 -4.69 30.59 43.29
CA ASN A 111 -5.27 31.39 44.38
C ASN A 111 -5.35 32.92 44.22
N ASN A 112 -6.58 33.35 43.90
CA ASN A 112 -7.42 34.32 44.61
C ASN A 112 -6.72 35.39 45.47
N LYS A 113 -7.00 36.67 45.15
CA LYS A 113 -7.92 37.58 45.88
C LYS A 113 -7.43 39.03 45.80
N LYS A 114 -8.29 39.93 45.29
CA LYS A 114 -8.72 41.21 45.92
C LYS A 114 -8.96 42.35 44.90
N SER A 115 -10.23 42.73 44.84
CA SER A 115 -10.87 43.91 44.25
C SER A 115 -10.20 45.26 44.55
N ASN A 116 -10.13 46.18 43.58
CA ASN A 116 -11.05 47.34 43.49
C ASN A 116 -10.65 48.36 42.40
N LYS A 117 -11.58 48.62 41.47
CA LYS A 117 -12.16 49.93 41.14
C LYS A 117 -11.22 51.16 41.07
N ARG A 118 -11.03 51.71 39.86
CA ARG A 118 -11.36 53.13 39.52
C ARG A 118 -11.28 53.38 38.01
N ASN A 119 -12.15 54.30 37.59
CA ASN A 119 -12.62 54.60 36.24
C ASN A 119 -11.74 55.65 35.50
N ASN A 120 -12.18 55.93 34.25
CA ASN A 120 -12.00 57.16 33.44
C ASN A 120 -10.76 57.15 32.52
N GLU A 121 -10.76 57.47 31.22
CA GLU A 121 -11.64 58.20 30.26
C GLU A 121 -11.41 57.59 28.85
N GLN A 122 -12.41 57.26 28.03
CA GLN A 122 -13.14 58.08 27.03
C GLN A 122 -12.28 58.73 25.91
N SER A 123 -12.45 58.24 24.67
CA SER A 123 -12.69 59.00 23.41
C SER A 123 -12.56 58.04 22.21
N THR A 124 -13.67 57.61 21.58
CA THR A 124 -14.18 58.07 20.25
C THR A 124 -13.18 57.81 19.10
N GLU A 125 -13.48 57.19 17.96
CA GLU A 125 -14.65 57.33 17.10
C GLU A 125 -14.57 56.33 15.91
N LYS A 126 -15.70 55.66 15.64
CA LYS A 126 -16.28 55.15 14.37
C LYS A 126 -15.50 54.24 13.39
N GLN A 127 -16.17 53.12 13.09
CA GLN A 127 -16.01 52.19 11.96
C GLN A 127 -16.59 52.77 10.61
N PRO A 128 -16.90 51.95 9.59
CA PRO A 128 -16.02 51.49 8.51
C PRO A 128 -16.55 51.88 7.11
N LYS A 129 -15.79 51.63 6.06
CA LYS A 129 -16.34 51.25 4.74
C LYS A 129 -15.30 50.49 3.93
#